data_AF-A0A940BJF8-F1
#
_entry.id   AF-A0A940BJF8-F1
#
_cell.length_a   1.000
_cell.length_b   1.000
_cell.length_c   1.000
_cell.angle_alpha   90.00
_cell.angle_beta   90.00
_cell.angle_gamma   90.00
#
_symmetry.space_group_name_H-M   'P 1'
#
loop_
_entity.id
_entity.type
_entity.pdbx_description
1 polymer ?
#
loop_
_entity_poly.entity_id
_entity_poly.type
_entity_poly.pdbx_seq_one_letter_code
_entity_poly.pdbx_strand_id
1 'polypeptide(L)'
;MICKRCGRESENGARICPYCGSELAAGSETGGIEGMRQGSSRRPPVVYGVSSDRPQRSSRYSQDAGRPEDHRAVRSADSSRTGNAERRDEKKIKRGYRSHINFALLFTVLGMLAVAAAVVLLVLAIKLPQGHLLLLRATADDPEKQERVISLIGEKEAAEALWKIGDEQIDQGYIARCIDTYEQAYALDPDIDGLYDRLLSLADAYESVGRLDEAQAIYQKLYREIDPANAYAYRYDIEILMDQGRLFEATDLMKLAYEKTGELSFKSQWEQRVPQSPASDPDSGRYMKECYVTLTSPQGYDVYYLLDDDESELPEKGILFTEPIHLGEGTHNIRAVSVSSELISSEVSLRYTIWFPIPSAPKSRLLTGEYDHPRRVYLYMEDIKVTGDTPNQIYTIYFTLDGTAPNIDSPVYTDEGFMLAPGFTKLRAVAVNQYGKVSNEYEGTYKVKGTFKLYFRDTQDQFRGFTVGETTYDAFKKLYGAGREQTVSADTVSGRALQVTYDWGTAVFTDVGQVLLSVDTGNASMTGPQGSKVGMKLEEVTALFRDMNQPANAKGNRSLYYDSATGYGRYWQDSGNSGHLEYVYLREDDAVCTLTYYLEGGTVRHISMALTDTSLE
;
A
#
# COMPACT_ATOMS: atom_id res chain seq x y z
N MET A 1 35.32 -16.53 -6.26
CA MET A 1 34.29 -17.52 -6.68
C MET A 1 34.79 -18.93 -6.39
N ILE A 2 34.13 -19.69 -5.53
CA ILE A 2 34.57 -21.06 -5.19
C ILE A 2 34.16 -22.05 -6.30
N CYS A 3 35.12 -22.84 -6.78
CA CYS A 3 34.91 -23.88 -7.78
C CYS A 3 34.16 -25.09 -7.22
N LYS A 4 33.06 -25.49 -7.87
CA LYS A 4 32.28 -26.68 -7.46
C LYS A 4 32.96 -28.03 -7.75
N ARG A 5 33.97 -28.10 -8.64
CA ARG A 5 34.72 -29.34 -8.95
C ARG A 5 35.92 -29.56 -8.03
N CYS A 6 36.76 -28.55 -7.82
CA CYS A 6 38.00 -28.67 -7.02
C CYS A 6 37.97 -27.96 -5.65
N GLY A 7 36.89 -27.27 -5.28
CA GLY A 7 36.77 -26.57 -4.00
C GLY A 7 37.65 -25.31 -3.84
N ARG A 8 38.56 -25.02 -4.76
CA ARG A 8 39.42 -23.83 -4.70
C ARG A 8 38.67 -22.55 -5.01
N GLU A 9 39.07 -21.47 -4.36
CA GLU A 9 38.68 -20.13 -4.82
C GLU A 9 39.40 -19.81 -6.14
N SER A 10 38.60 -19.54 -7.16
CA SER A 10 39.01 -18.90 -8.41
C SER A 10 38.57 -17.44 -8.37
N GLU A 11 39.36 -16.54 -8.92
CA GLU A 11 39.12 -15.10 -8.83
C GLU A 11 37.79 -14.68 -9.46
N ASN A 12 37.19 -13.59 -8.94
CA ASN A 12 35.85 -13.16 -9.31
C ASN A 12 35.79 -12.66 -10.76
N GLY A 13 35.42 -13.54 -11.69
CA GLY A 13 35.30 -13.25 -13.12
C GLY A 13 35.88 -14.35 -14.01
N ALA A 14 36.73 -15.24 -13.48
CA ALA A 14 37.11 -16.45 -14.19
C ALA A 14 35.86 -17.34 -14.43
N ARG A 15 35.60 -17.69 -15.70
CA ARG A 15 34.46 -18.55 -16.10
C ARG A 15 34.83 -20.01 -16.36
N ILE A 16 36.12 -20.32 -16.43
CA ILE A 16 36.66 -21.69 -16.40
C ILE A 16 37.68 -21.71 -15.26
N CYS A 17 37.67 -22.77 -14.44
CA CYS A 17 38.59 -22.88 -13.32
C CYS A 17 40.02 -23.20 -13.81
N PRO A 18 41.03 -22.34 -13.56
CA PRO A 18 42.41 -22.58 -14.00
C PRO A 18 43.05 -23.82 -13.35
N TYR A 19 42.45 -24.34 -12.28
CA TYR A 19 42.90 -25.51 -11.53
C TYR A 19 42.23 -26.84 -11.92
N CYS A 20 41.14 -26.85 -12.70
CA CYS A 20 40.41 -28.10 -13.00
C CYS A 20 39.42 -28.06 -14.19
N GLY A 21 39.49 -27.05 -15.07
CA GLY A 21 38.79 -27.01 -16.37
C GLY A 21 37.28 -26.81 -16.32
N SER A 22 36.63 -27.05 -15.18
CA SER A 22 35.18 -26.91 -15.02
C SER A 22 34.72 -25.47 -15.18
N GLU A 23 33.58 -25.28 -15.86
CA GLU A 23 32.90 -23.99 -15.90
C GLU A 23 32.55 -23.49 -14.49
N LEU A 24 32.80 -22.20 -14.27
CA LEU A 24 32.46 -21.45 -13.09
C LEU A 24 31.22 -20.61 -13.42
N ALA A 25 30.06 -21.14 -13.03
CA ALA A 25 28.78 -20.49 -13.27
C ALA A 25 28.73 -19.10 -12.62
N ALA A 26 28.80 -18.05 -13.44
CA ALA A 26 28.46 -16.71 -13.00
C ALA A 26 26.99 -16.69 -12.58
N GLY A 27 26.72 -16.33 -11.32
CA GLY A 27 25.38 -16.37 -10.75
C GLY A 27 24.42 -15.44 -11.49
N SER A 28 23.49 -16.00 -12.24
CA SER A 28 22.31 -15.28 -12.70
C SER A 28 21.30 -15.23 -11.57
N GLU A 29 21.16 -14.07 -10.92
CA GLU A 29 20.09 -13.82 -9.95
C GLU A 29 18.75 -13.67 -10.69
N THR A 30 18.22 -14.79 -11.19
CA THR A 30 16.86 -14.88 -11.76
C THR A 30 15.82 -14.88 -10.64
N GLY A 31 15.69 -13.74 -9.96
CA GLY A 31 14.75 -13.50 -8.87
C GLY A 31 13.30 -13.38 -9.35
N GLY A 32 12.65 -14.52 -9.58
CA GLY A 32 11.23 -14.63 -9.90
C GLY A 32 10.87 -14.37 -11.38
N ILE A 33 9.71 -14.82 -11.88
CA ILE A 33 8.67 -15.65 -11.27
C ILE A 33 8.27 -16.74 -12.28
N GLU A 34 8.36 -18.03 -11.89
CA GLU A 34 7.82 -19.10 -12.72
C GLU A 34 6.29 -19.13 -12.65
N GLY A 35 5.64 -18.72 -13.75
CA GLY A 35 4.18 -18.69 -13.86
C GLY A 35 3.55 -20.08 -13.94
N MET A 36 3.32 -20.71 -12.77
CA MET A 36 2.61 -21.99 -12.67
C MET A 36 1.20 -21.92 -13.27
N ARG A 37 0.98 -22.63 -14.40
CA ARG A 37 -0.35 -22.87 -14.94
C ARG A 37 -1.06 -24.00 -14.19
N GLN A 38 -2.12 -23.68 -13.47
CA GLN A 38 -3.24 -24.60 -13.22
C GLN A 38 -4.54 -23.93 -13.67
N GLY A 39 -5.58 -24.71 -13.97
CA GLY A 39 -6.72 -24.20 -14.72
C GLY A 39 -8.09 -24.70 -14.30
N SER A 40 -9.09 -23.97 -14.78
CA SER A 40 -10.49 -24.39 -14.99
C SER A 40 -11.40 -24.59 -13.78
N SER A 41 -12.21 -23.55 -13.56
CA SER A 41 -13.66 -23.59 -13.26
C SER A 41 -14.15 -23.66 -11.80
N ARG A 42 -14.98 -22.66 -11.44
CA ARG A 42 -16.44 -22.82 -11.19
C ARG A 42 -17.17 -21.46 -11.22
N ARG A 43 -18.50 -21.52 -11.14
CA ARG A 43 -19.47 -20.48 -11.56
C ARG A 43 -19.62 -19.29 -10.57
N PRO A 44 -20.09 -18.11 -11.02
CA PRO A 44 -20.43 -16.98 -10.14
C PRO A 44 -21.73 -17.22 -9.34
N PRO A 45 -21.94 -16.49 -8.23
CA PRO A 45 -23.20 -16.49 -7.46
C PRO A 45 -24.33 -15.76 -8.19
N VAL A 46 -25.56 -15.99 -7.73
CA VAL A 46 -26.81 -15.49 -8.34
C VAL A 46 -27.25 -14.18 -7.68
N VAL A 47 -27.68 -13.20 -8.50
CA VAL A 47 -28.29 -11.95 -8.03
C VAL A 47 -29.82 -12.10 -7.96
N TYR A 48 -30.37 -11.92 -6.76
CA TYR A 48 -31.77 -11.56 -6.52
C TYR A 48 -31.78 -10.24 -5.73
N GLY A 49 -32.60 -9.25 -6.05
CA GLY A 49 -33.49 -9.14 -7.22
C GLY A 49 -34.13 -7.75 -7.28
N VAL A 50 -34.66 -7.37 -8.45
CA VAL A 50 -35.39 -6.10 -8.63
C VAL A 50 -36.80 -6.40 -9.09
N SER A 51 -37.79 -5.94 -8.33
CA SER A 51 -39.17 -5.88 -8.76
C SER A 51 -39.84 -4.68 -8.10
N SER A 52 -40.17 -3.67 -8.90
CA SER A 52 -40.85 -2.47 -8.47
C SER A 52 -41.99 -2.18 -9.44
N ASP A 53 -43.19 -2.65 -9.12
CA ASP A 53 -44.39 -2.03 -9.66
C ASP A 53 -45.59 -2.15 -8.71
N ARG A 54 -46.48 -1.16 -8.78
CA ARG A 54 -47.62 -0.96 -7.86
C ARG A 54 -48.88 -1.60 -8.46
N PRO A 55 -49.86 -2.05 -7.65
CA PRO A 55 -50.90 -1.09 -7.23
C PRO A 55 -51.64 -1.40 -5.90
N GLN A 56 -52.16 -0.36 -5.23
CA GLN A 56 -53.43 -0.44 -4.48
C GLN A 56 -54.04 0.95 -4.20
N ARG A 57 -55.32 0.99 -3.76
CA ARG A 57 -56.17 2.21 -3.77
C ARG A 57 -57.29 2.18 -2.69
N SER A 58 -57.20 3.03 -1.67
CA SER A 58 -58.30 3.58 -0.81
C SER A 58 -57.67 4.58 0.20
N SER A 59 -58.20 5.79 0.46
CA SER A 59 -59.34 6.17 1.33
C SER A 59 -59.17 5.71 2.80
N ARG A 60 -59.20 6.53 3.86
CA ARG A 60 -59.54 7.97 4.13
C ARG A 60 -58.97 8.32 5.54
N TYR A 61 -58.96 9.54 6.10
CA TYR A 61 -59.53 10.86 5.73
C TYR A 61 -58.37 11.90 5.53
N SER A 62 -58.25 13.16 6.00
CA SER A 62 -59.07 14.10 6.82
C SER A 62 -58.72 15.60 6.61
N GLN A 63 -59.31 16.43 7.47
CA GLN A 63 -59.25 17.89 7.74
C GLN A 63 -57.89 18.41 8.26
N ASP A 64 -57.56 19.71 8.38
CA ASP A 64 -57.99 21.05 7.85
C ASP A 64 -56.98 22.09 8.44
N ALA A 65 -56.74 23.34 8.00
CA ALA A 65 -56.87 24.09 6.73
C ALA A 65 -56.11 25.46 6.86
N GLY A 66 -55.49 26.01 5.79
CA GLY A 66 -54.51 27.12 5.88
C GLY A 66 -54.66 28.30 4.89
N ARG A 67 -55.60 29.20 5.20
CA ARG A 67 -55.94 30.56 4.66
C ARG A 67 -54.74 31.55 4.45
N PRO A 68 -54.78 32.67 3.64
CA PRO A 68 -55.74 33.19 2.62
C PRO A 68 -55.09 33.66 1.26
N GLU A 69 -55.90 34.35 0.42
CA GLU A 69 -55.54 35.49 -0.49
C GLU A 69 -54.76 35.19 -1.81
N ASP A 70 -55.04 35.82 -2.96
CA ASP A 70 -56.06 36.85 -3.32
C ASP A 70 -56.42 36.84 -4.84
N HIS A 71 -57.40 37.67 -5.23
CA HIS A 71 -57.65 38.33 -6.52
C HIS A 71 -58.44 37.65 -7.67
N ARG A 72 -59.72 38.07 -7.72
CA ARG A 72 -60.31 38.88 -8.83
C ARG A 72 -60.84 38.21 -10.12
N ALA A 73 -62.12 37.85 -10.03
CA ALA A 73 -63.13 37.59 -11.07
C ALA A 73 -63.09 38.40 -12.40
N VAL A 74 -63.73 37.82 -13.43
CA VAL A 74 -64.62 38.52 -14.39
C VAL A 74 -65.77 37.60 -14.89
N ARG A 75 -66.95 38.21 -15.07
CA ARG A 75 -68.20 37.87 -15.82
C ARG A 75 -68.25 36.58 -16.68
N SER A 76 -69.39 35.91 -16.92
CA SER A 76 -70.73 36.46 -17.24
C SER A 76 -71.91 35.47 -17.01
N ALA A 77 -73.13 35.98 -17.26
CA ALA A 77 -74.42 35.37 -17.63
C ALA A 77 -74.45 33.90 -18.17
N ASP A 78 -75.59 33.19 -18.19
CA ASP A 78 -77.01 33.61 -18.09
C ASP A 78 -77.94 32.44 -17.65
N SER A 79 -79.14 32.74 -17.15
CA SER A 79 -80.34 31.86 -17.21
C SER A 79 -81.57 32.50 -16.55
N SER A 80 -82.39 33.17 -17.36
CA SER A 80 -83.71 33.67 -16.94
C SER A 80 -84.80 32.59 -16.92
N ARG A 81 -85.96 32.93 -16.32
CA ARG A 81 -87.31 32.33 -16.52
C ARG A 81 -87.60 30.97 -15.86
N THR A 82 -88.84 30.63 -15.47
CA THR A 82 -90.01 31.33 -14.84
C THR A 82 -91.13 30.30 -14.72
N GLY A 83 -91.93 30.29 -13.64
CA GLY A 83 -93.20 29.54 -13.63
C GLY A 83 -93.80 29.30 -12.25
N ASN A 84 -94.70 30.19 -11.81
CA ASN A 84 -95.59 29.91 -10.68
C ASN A 84 -96.87 29.22 -11.17
N ALA A 85 -97.38 28.24 -10.41
CA ALA A 85 -98.66 28.34 -9.67
C ALA A 85 -99.37 26.99 -9.51
N GLU A 86 -99.85 26.69 -8.30
CA GLU A 86 -101.22 26.19 -8.09
C GLU A 86 -101.68 26.40 -6.63
N ARG A 87 -102.93 26.04 -6.30
CA ARG A 87 -103.65 26.37 -5.05
C ARG A 87 -104.25 25.10 -4.40
N ARG A 88 -104.80 25.27 -3.17
CA ARG A 88 -105.69 24.38 -2.37
C ARG A 88 -104.99 23.51 -1.32
N ASP A 89 -105.59 23.18 -0.17
CA ASP A 89 -106.88 23.60 0.45
C ASP A 89 -106.80 23.55 1.99
N GLU A 90 -107.70 24.26 2.70
CA GLU A 90 -107.83 24.20 4.16
C GLU A 90 -108.48 22.88 4.66
N LYS A 91 -108.00 22.33 5.80
CA LYS A 91 -108.81 21.39 6.62
C LYS A 91 -108.75 21.69 8.12
N LYS A 92 -109.90 21.50 8.77
CA LYS A 92 -110.32 22.13 10.03
C LYS A 92 -109.74 21.51 11.31
N ILE A 93 -109.60 22.36 12.32
CA ILE A 93 -109.31 22.04 13.73
C ILE A 93 -110.35 21.07 14.34
N LYS A 94 -109.91 20.17 15.23
CA LYS A 94 -110.77 19.52 16.24
C LYS A 94 -110.30 19.89 17.65
N ARG A 95 -111.24 20.11 18.58
CA ARG A 95 -110.97 20.41 20.00
C ARG A 95 -110.72 19.12 20.79
N GLY A 96 -109.80 19.16 21.75
CA GLY A 96 -109.50 18.06 22.68
C GLY A 96 -109.51 18.51 24.15
N TYR A 97 -110.32 17.82 24.94
CA TYR A 97 -110.34 17.67 26.41
C TYR A 97 -109.33 18.48 27.27
N ARG A 98 -109.83 19.30 28.21
CA ARG A 98 -109.06 19.78 29.38
C ARG A 98 -109.17 18.75 30.50
N SER A 99 -108.05 18.20 30.96
CA SER A 99 -107.97 17.47 32.23
C SER A 99 -107.59 18.42 33.39
N HIS A 100 -107.99 18.07 34.62
CA HIS A 100 -107.58 18.79 35.82
C HIS A 100 -106.20 18.31 36.27
N ILE A 101 -105.15 19.06 35.92
CA ILE A 101 -103.79 18.78 36.39
C ILE A 101 -103.69 19.19 37.86
N ASN A 102 -103.31 18.25 38.74
CA ASN A 102 -103.06 18.52 40.15
C ASN A 102 -101.67 19.16 40.32
N PHE A 103 -101.60 20.49 40.13
CA PHE A 103 -100.34 21.24 40.06
C PHE A 103 -99.40 21.04 41.26
N ALA A 104 -99.91 20.83 42.47
CA ALA A 104 -99.07 20.56 43.64
C ALA A 104 -98.22 19.29 43.45
N LEU A 105 -98.85 18.20 42.98
CA LEU A 105 -98.17 16.93 42.72
C LEU A 105 -97.25 17.01 41.50
N LEU A 106 -97.64 17.81 40.48
CA LEU A 106 -96.78 18.13 39.34
C LEU A 106 -95.49 18.83 39.80
N PHE A 107 -95.58 19.85 40.66
CA PHE A 107 -94.42 20.58 41.15
C PHE A 107 -93.53 19.73 42.09
N THR A 108 -94.07 18.84 42.92
CA THR A 108 -93.24 17.92 43.71
C THR A 108 -92.51 16.90 42.84
N VAL A 109 -93.14 16.38 41.78
CA VAL A 109 -92.49 15.46 40.84
C VAL A 109 -91.44 16.18 40.01
N LEU A 110 -91.73 17.39 39.52
CA LEU A 110 -90.74 18.24 38.84
C LEU A 110 -89.57 18.63 39.77
N GLY A 111 -89.84 18.88 41.05
CA GLY A 111 -88.81 19.17 42.06
C GLY A 111 -87.87 17.98 42.29
N MET A 112 -88.41 16.77 42.49
CA MET A 112 -87.57 15.58 42.63
C MET A 112 -86.84 15.21 41.33
N LEU A 113 -87.47 15.41 40.17
CA LEU A 113 -86.78 15.27 38.87
C LEU A 113 -85.68 16.31 38.67
N ALA A 114 -85.85 17.55 39.14
CA ALA A 114 -84.82 18.58 39.10
C ALA A 114 -83.64 18.26 40.04
N VAL A 115 -83.90 17.74 41.24
CA VAL A 115 -82.84 17.26 42.16
C VAL A 115 -82.13 16.04 41.57
N ALA A 116 -82.87 15.06 41.04
CA ALA A 116 -82.28 13.90 40.36
C ALA A 116 -81.45 14.31 39.14
N ALA A 117 -81.94 15.24 38.32
CA ALA A 117 -81.20 15.81 37.19
C ALA A 117 -79.97 16.59 37.65
N ALA A 118 -80.04 17.34 38.76
CA ALA A 118 -78.89 18.04 39.32
C ALA A 118 -77.80 17.06 39.83
N VAL A 119 -78.19 15.95 40.48
CA VAL A 119 -77.26 14.88 40.88
C VAL A 119 -76.67 14.17 39.66
N VAL A 120 -77.48 13.87 38.64
CA VAL A 120 -76.99 13.27 37.38
C VAL A 120 -76.05 14.23 36.64
N LEU A 121 -76.34 15.52 36.60
CA LEU A 121 -75.47 16.56 36.03
C LEU A 121 -74.18 16.74 36.83
N LEU A 122 -74.23 16.63 38.17
CA LEU A 122 -73.03 16.63 39.01
C LEU A 122 -72.13 15.42 38.71
N VAL A 123 -72.71 14.21 38.63
CA VAL A 123 -71.98 12.98 38.27
C VAL A 123 -71.42 13.04 36.85
N LEU A 124 -72.17 13.62 35.90
CA LEU A 124 -71.67 13.90 34.54
C LEU A 124 -70.52 14.92 34.55
N ALA A 125 -70.62 16.01 35.31
CA ALA A 125 -69.55 17.00 35.43
C ALA A 125 -68.27 16.40 36.06
N ILE A 126 -68.42 15.49 37.03
CA ILE A 126 -67.32 14.71 37.64
C ILE A 126 -66.66 13.75 36.64
N LYS A 127 -67.33 13.40 35.54
CA LYS A 127 -66.83 12.56 34.43
C LYS A 127 -66.56 13.36 33.14
N LEU A 128 -66.23 14.65 33.28
CA LEU A 128 -65.64 15.49 32.23
C LEU A 128 -64.22 15.91 32.64
N PRO A 129 -63.28 16.13 31.70
CA PRO A 129 -61.90 16.53 32.01
C PRO A 129 -61.79 17.79 32.89
N GLN A 130 -62.70 18.77 32.69
CA GLN A 130 -62.75 19.98 33.52
C GLN A 130 -63.17 19.71 34.98
N GLY A 131 -63.93 18.64 35.23
CA GLY A 131 -64.27 18.17 36.57
C GLY A 131 -63.11 17.44 37.25
N HIS A 132 -62.35 16.63 36.49
CA HIS A 132 -61.13 15.97 36.99
C HIS A 132 -60.10 17.00 37.48
N LEU A 133 -59.84 18.04 36.66
CA LEU A 133 -58.97 19.17 37.01
C LEU A 133 -59.43 19.89 38.29
N LEU A 134 -60.73 20.14 38.45
CA LEU A 134 -61.27 20.86 39.61
C LEU A 134 -61.19 20.02 40.89
N LEU A 135 -61.46 18.71 40.80
CA LEU A 135 -61.36 17.79 41.94
C LEU A 135 -59.92 17.62 42.43
N LEU A 136 -58.96 17.45 41.52
CA LEU A 136 -57.54 17.29 41.88
C LEU A 136 -56.96 18.59 42.49
N ARG A 137 -57.30 19.77 41.95
CA ARG A 137 -56.94 21.05 42.60
C ARG A 137 -57.51 21.18 44.01
N ALA A 138 -58.74 20.71 44.23
CA ALA A 138 -59.39 20.75 45.54
C ALA A 138 -58.82 19.74 46.55
N THR A 139 -57.90 18.85 46.13
CA THR A 139 -57.24 17.86 46.99
C THR A 139 -55.71 17.92 46.96
N ALA A 140 -55.10 18.85 46.22
CA ALA A 140 -53.64 18.97 46.09
C ALA A 140 -52.89 19.22 47.43
N ASP A 141 -53.54 19.80 48.43
CA ASP A 141 -52.97 19.99 49.78
C ASP A 141 -53.11 18.74 50.71
N ASP A 142 -53.74 17.64 50.25
CA ASP A 142 -54.05 16.47 51.06
C ASP A 142 -53.92 15.15 50.27
N PRO A 143 -52.78 14.43 50.39
CA PRO A 143 -52.53 13.20 49.64
C PRO A 143 -53.57 12.09 49.84
N GLU A 144 -54.11 11.90 51.06
CA GLU A 144 -55.15 10.90 51.32
C GLU A 144 -56.46 11.22 50.59
N LYS A 145 -56.79 12.50 50.41
CA LYS A 145 -57.94 12.92 49.60
C LYS A 145 -57.61 12.83 48.11
N GLN A 146 -56.39 13.14 47.69
CA GLN A 146 -55.95 13.07 46.30
C GLN A 146 -56.01 11.62 45.77
N GLU A 147 -55.47 10.65 46.51
CA GLU A 147 -55.52 9.22 46.17
C GLU A 147 -56.97 8.73 45.97
N ARG A 148 -57.88 9.13 46.86
CA ARG A 148 -59.31 8.81 46.75
C ARG A 148 -59.96 9.45 45.52
N VAL A 149 -59.57 10.66 45.15
CA VAL A 149 -60.02 11.31 43.90
C VAL A 149 -59.50 10.56 42.67
N ILE A 150 -58.22 10.20 42.64
CA ILE A 150 -57.60 9.39 41.57
C ILE A 150 -58.37 8.08 41.38
N SER A 151 -58.65 7.34 42.46
CA SER A 151 -59.42 6.08 42.40
C SER A 151 -60.87 6.23 41.90
N LEU A 152 -61.43 7.44 41.93
CA LEU A 152 -62.81 7.74 41.53
C LEU A 152 -62.91 8.24 40.09
N ILE A 153 -61.89 8.97 39.62
CA ILE A 153 -61.82 9.46 38.24
C ILE A 153 -61.26 8.40 37.29
N GLY A 154 -60.16 7.73 37.67
CA GLY A 154 -59.38 6.78 36.87
C GLY A 154 -57.91 7.22 36.81
N GLU A 155 -56.96 6.29 36.76
CA GLU A 155 -55.51 6.61 36.82
C GLU A 155 -55.04 7.40 35.58
N LYS A 156 -55.54 7.04 34.39
CA LYS A 156 -55.23 7.72 33.12
C LYS A 156 -55.85 9.12 33.06
N GLU A 157 -57.11 9.23 33.45
CA GLU A 157 -57.86 10.49 33.55
C GLU A 157 -57.28 11.41 34.64
N ALA A 158 -56.67 10.85 35.69
CA ALA A 158 -55.90 11.58 36.68
C ALA A 158 -54.56 12.06 36.11
N ALA A 159 -53.81 11.21 35.40
CA ALA A 159 -52.54 11.57 34.79
C ALA A 159 -52.72 12.73 33.78
N GLU A 160 -53.68 12.66 32.86
CA GLU A 160 -53.99 13.75 31.91
C GLU A 160 -54.28 15.08 32.64
N ALA A 161 -55.07 15.02 33.72
CA ALA A 161 -55.40 16.19 34.52
C ALA A 161 -54.22 16.72 35.35
N LEU A 162 -53.35 15.85 35.87
CA LEU A 162 -52.15 16.24 36.61
C LEU A 162 -51.09 16.88 35.71
N TRP A 163 -50.84 16.31 34.52
CA TRP A 163 -49.98 16.93 33.51
C TRP A 163 -50.42 18.38 33.23
N LYS A 164 -51.71 18.60 32.94
CA LYS A 164 -52.22 19.95 32.74
C LYS A 164 -52.18 20.86 33.99
N ILE A 165 -52.23 20.28 35.19
CA ILE A 165 -52.00 21.05 36.43
C ILE A 165 -50.53 21.46 36.55
N GLY A 166 -49.57 20.63 36.11
CA GLY A 166 -48.16 20.99 35.98
C GLY A 166 -47.93 22.11 34.96
N ASP A 167 -48.56 22.04 33.78
CA ASP A 167 -48.50 23.11 32.77
C ASP A 167 -48.98 24.45 33.35
N GLU A 168 -50.12 24.45 34.05
CA GLU A 168 -50.61 25.66 34.72
C GLU A 168 -49.70 26.12 35.88
N GLN A 169 -48.88 25.23 36.48
CA GLN A 169 -47.90 25.60 37.50
C GLN A 169 -46.61 26.18 36.90
N ILE A 170 -46.16 25.71 35.72
CA ILE A 170 -44.99 26.26 35.04
C ILE A 170 -45.28 27.69 34.53
N ASP A 171 -46.48 27.93 33.99
CA ASP A 171 -47.02 29.26 33.64
C ASP A 171 -47.03 30.24 34.83
N GLN A 172 -47.17 29.71 36.05
CA GLN A 172 -47.16 30.48 37.30
C GLN A 172 -45.77 30.57 37.96
N GLY A 173 -44.74 29.95 37.38
CA GLY A 173 -43.37 29.91 37.92
C GLY A 173 -43.17 28.99 39.14
N TYR A 174 -44.12 28.10 39.45
CA TYR A 174 -44.01 27.16 40.58
C TYR A 174 -43.23 25.89 40.22
N ILE A 175 -42.08 26.04 39.56
CA ILE A 175 -41.33 24.97 38.87
C ILE A 175 -41.05 23.75 39.77
N ALA A 176 -40.70 23.95 41.05
CA ALA A 176 -40.46 22.84 41.97
C ALA A 176 -41.70 21.95 42.18
N ARG A 177 -42.90 22.54 42.30
CA ARG A 177 -44.16 21.78 42.40
C ARG A 177 -44.58 21.19 41.05
N CYS A 178 -44.22 21.86 39.97
CA CYS A 178 -44.48 21.38 38.61
C CYS A 178 -43.79 20.03 38.39
N ILE A 179 -42.51 19.93 38.79
CA ILE A 179 -41.75 18.67 38.81
C ILE A 179 -42.48 17.61 39.65
N ASP A 180 -42.82 17.88 40.92
CA ASP A 180 -43.54 16.91 41.78
C ASP A 180 -44.85 16.42 41.12
N THR A 181 -45.58 17.33 40.46
CA THR A 181 -46.86 17.05 39.78
C THR A 181 -46.66 16.22 38.51
N TYR A 182 -45.65 16.54 37.71
CA TYR A 182 -45.27 15.81 36.50
C TYR A 182 -44.69 14.42 36.81
N GLU A 183 -43.85 14.27 37.84
CA GLU A 183 -43.37 12.97 38.34
C GLU A 183 -44.57 12.09 38.75
N GLN A 184 -45.54 12.64 39.50
CA GLN A 184 -46.76 11.93 39.89
C GLN A 184 -47.64 11.58 38.67
N ALA A 185 -47.78 12.49 37.70
CA ALA A 185 -48.55 12.25 36.48
C ALA A 185 -47.93 11.14 35.62
N TYR A 186 -46.60 11.12 35.50
CA TYR A 186 -45.88 10.07 34.78
C TYR A 186 -45.98 8.70 35.47
N ALA A 187 -45.93 8.67 36.81
CA ALA A 187 -46.07 7.43 37.58
C ALA A 187 -47.46 6.79 37.47
N LEU A 188 -48.51 7.57 37.16
CA LEU A 188 -49.90 7.10 37.02
C LEU A 188 -50.24 6.61 35.61
N ASP A 189 -49.68 7.21 34.56
CA ASP A 189 -49.80 6.69 33.19
C ASP A 189 -48.50 6.85 32.38
N PRO A 190 -47.57 5.88 32.48
CA PRO A 190 -46.31 5.92 31.75
C PRO A 190 -46.44 5.86 30.22
N ASP A 191 -47.60 5.42 29.70
CA ASP A 191 -47.87 5.18 28.28
C ASP A 191 -48.86 6.20 27.67
N ILE A 192 -49.00 7.38 28.28
CA ILE A 192 -50.01 8.40 27.93
C ILE A 192 -49.82 8.99 26.51
N ASP A 193 -50.91 9.11 25.74
CA ASP A 193 -50.91 9.66 24.36
C ASP A 193 -50.21 11.03 24.29
N GLY A 194 -49.11 11.14 23.56
CA GLY A 194 -48.26 12.36 23.52
C GLY A 194 -47.16 12.41 24.58
N LEU A 195 -46.71 11.27 25.09
CA LEU A 195 -45.68 11.17 26.14
C LEU A 195 -44.40 11.98 25.87
N TYR A 196 -43.94 12.04 24.61
CA TYR A 196 -42.69 12.73 24.24
C TYR A 196 -42.67 14.18 24.71
N ASP A 197 -43.70 14.96 24.34
CA ASP A 197 -43.79 16.39 24.64
C ASP A 197 -43.92 16.64 26.15
N ARG A 198 -44.59 15.73 26.87
CA ARG A 198 -44.77 15.83 28.33
C ARG A 198 -43.49 15.53 29.11
N LEU A 199 -42.76 14.49 28.71
CA LEU A 199 -41.43 14.22 29.25
C LEU A 199 -40.44 15.33 28.91
N LEU A 200 -40.55 15.95 27.73
CA LEU A 200 -39.76 17.14 27.37
C LEU A 200 -40.05 18.30 28.36
N SER A 201 -41.32 18.63 28.61
CA SER A 201 -41.70 19.66 29.60
C SER A 201 -41.18 19.37 31.02
N LEU A 202 -41.08 18.10 31.42
CA LEU A 202 -40.47 17.69 32.69
C LEU A 202 -38.94 17.85 32.70
N ALA A 203 -38.27 17.52 31.60
CA ALA A 203 -36.82 17.74 31.46
C ALA A 203 -36.47 19.23 31.50
N ASP A 204 -37.21 20.05 30.77
CA ASP A 204 -37.06 21.52 30.74
C ASP A 204 -37.34 22.14 32.13
N ALA A 205 -38.26 21.54 32.92
CA ALA A 205 -38.50 21.92 34.32
C ALA A 205 -37.33 21.54 35.24
N TYR A 206 -36.68 20.38 35.05
CA TYR A 206 -35.45 20.02 35.77
C TYR A 206 -34.28 20.93 35.41
N GLU A 207 -34.05 21.24 34.13
CA GLU A 207 -33.02 22.21 33.71
C GLU A 207 -33.23 23.57 34.38
N SER A 208 -34.48 24.04 34.42
CA SER A 208 -34.86 25.33 35.02
C SER A 208 -34.56 25.45 36.52
N VAL A 209 -34.28 24.34 37.21
CA VAL A 209 -33.83 24.31 38.62
C VAL A 209 -32.39 23.77 38.79
N GLY A 210 -31.66 23.55 37.69
CA GLY A 210 -30.29 23.04 37.69
C GLY A 210 -30.16 21.54 37.97
N ARG A 211 -31.25 20.76 37.88
CA ARG A 211 -31.28 19.29 38.07
C ARG A 211 -30.84 18.56 36.78
N LEU A 212 -29.65 18.90 36.29
CA LEU A 212 -29.17 18.51 34.96
C LEU A 212 -29.04 17.00 34.76
N ASP A 213 -28.63 16.23 35.77
CA ASP A 213 -28.51 14.77 35.66
C ASP A 213 -29.86 14.09 35.39
N GLU A 214 -30.94 14.65 35.93
CA GLU A 214 -32.31 14.12 35.84
C GLU A 214 -32.98 14.57 34.52
N ALA A 215 -32.69 15.79 34.06
CA ALA A 215 -33.00 16.21 32.69
C ALA A 215 -32.28 15.33 31.65
N GLN A 216 -30.97 15.11 31.82
CA GLN A 216 -30.15 14.27 30.95
C GLN A 216 -30.68 12.83 30.91
N ALA A 217 -31.10 12.26 32.04
CA ALA A 217 -31.74 10.95 32.08
C ALA A 217 -33.04 10.87 31.26
N ILE A 218 -33.86 11.93 31.26
CA ILE A 218 -35.06 11.99 30.42
C ILE A 218 -34.73 12.17 28.94
N TYR A 219 -33.81 13.07 28.58
CA TYR A 219 -33.40 13.23 27.18
C TYR A 219 -32.83 11.91 26.62
N GLN A 220 -31.97 11.22 27.39
CA GLN A 220 -31.49 9.87 27.07
C GLN A 220 -32.62 8.87 26.86
N LYS A 221 -33.67 8.89 27.69
CA LYS A 221 -34.85 8.03 27.51
C LYS A 221 -35.62 8.38 26.24
N LEU A 222 -35.87 9.66 25.99
CA LEU A 222 -36.61 10.15 24.82
C LEU A 222 -36.00 9.65 23.50
N TYR A 223 -34.67 9.76 23.34
CA TYR A 223 -34.02 9.34 22.08
C TYR A 223 -33.58 7.88 22.01
N ARG A 224 -33.59 7.12 23.12
CA ARG A 224 -33.31 5.67 23.12
C ARG A 224 -34.58 4.81 23.04
N GLU A 225 -35.66 5.23 23.69
CA GLU A 225 -36.85 4.40 23.93
C GLU A 225 -38.12 4.93 23.25
N ILE A 226 -38.31 6.26 23.15
CA ILE A 226 -39.59 6.87 22.76
C ILE A 226 -39.64 7.25 21.28
N ASP A 227 -38.78 8.18 20.84
CA ASP A 227 -38.63 8.54 19.43
C ASP A 227 -37.17 8.86 19.10
N PRO A 228 -36.39 7.86 18.64
CA PRO A 228 -35.02 8.06 18.21
C PRO A 228 -34.84 8.94 16.98
N ALA A 229 -35.90 9.22 16.20
CA ALA A 229 -35.81 10.08 15.01
C ALA A 229 -36.02 11.58 15.33
N ASN A 230 -36.45 11.91 16.56
CA ASN A 230 -36.71 13.28 16.97
C ASN A 230 -35.45 13.98 17.51
N ALA A 231 -35.12 15.12 16.90
CA ALA A 231 -33.89 15.86 17.17
C ALA A 231 -33.86 16.63 18.51
N TYR A 232 -35.00 16.94 19.14
CA TYR A 232 -35.02 17.83 20.31
C TYR A 232 -34.22 17.26 21.50
N ALA A 233 -34.52 16.03 21.93
CA ALA A 233 -33.81 15.41 23.05
C ALA A 233 -32.28 15.26 22.81
N TYR A 234 -31.85 15.03 21.57
CA TYR A 234 -30.41 15.05 21.26
C TYR A 234 -29.79 16.43 21.45
N ARG A 235 -30.48 17.51 21.05
CA ARG A 235 -29.93 18.87 21.14
C ARG A 235 -29.68 19.28 22.59
N TYR A 236 -30.65 19.06 23.49
CA TYR A 236 -30.52 19.43 24.90
C TYR A 236 -29.46 18.60 25.63
N ASP A 237 -29.40 17.28 25.41
CA ASP A 237 -28.33 16.43 25.96
C ASP A 237 -26.94 16.88 25.44
N ILE A 238 -26.82 17.20 24.15
CA ILE A 238 -25.58 17.76 23.57
C ILE A 238 -25.23 19.14 24.18
N GLU A 239 -26.22 19.99 24.48
CA GLU A 239 -26.01 21.32 25.08
C GLU A 239 -25.53 21.20 26.54
N ILE A 240 -26.18 20.36 27.36
CA ILE A 240 -25.71 19.99 28.71
C ILE A 240 -24.27 19.45 28.67
N LEU A 241 -23.97 18.53 27.75
CA LEU A 241 -22.64 17.94 27.62
C LEU A 241 -21.58 18.99 27.25
N MET A 242 -21.91 19.95 26.37
CA MET A 242 -20.99 21.03 26.01
C MET A 242 -20.73 22.00 27.16
N ASP A 243 -21.77 22.41 27.90
CA ASP A 243 -21.65 23.32 29.04
C ASP A 243 -20.91 22.69 30.23
N GLN A 244 -21.03 21.37 30.40
CA GLN A 244 -20.20 20.58 31.33
C GLN A 244 -18.77 20.33 30.84
N GLY A 245 -18.41 20.74 29.61
CA GLY A 245 -17.10 20.51 29.00
C GLY A 245 -16.84 19.07 28.55
N ARG A 246 -17.86 18.20 28.55
CA ARG A 246 -17.83 16.79 28.13
C ARG A 246 -17.85 16.67 26.60
N LEU A 247 -16.89 17.33 25.95
CA LEU A 247 -16.84 17.51 24.49
C LEU A 247 -16.77 16.19 23.72
N PHE A 248 -16.07 15.18 24.25
CA PHE A 248 -16.01 13.84 23.66
C PHE A 248 -17.41 13.22 23.53
N GLU A 249 -18.12 13.08 24.65
CA GLU A 249 -19.50 12.57 24.71
C GLU A 249 -20.45 13.41 23.84
N ALA A 250 -20.30 14.74 23.84
CA ALA A 250 -21.07 15.63 22.97
C ALA A 250 -20.84 15.33 21.48
N THR A 251 -19.60 15.08 21.05
CA THR A 251 -19.30 14.75 19.64
C THR A 251 -19.79 13.36 19.23
N ASP A 252 -19.67 12.35 20.08
CA ASP A 252 -20.25 11.02 19.81
C ASP A 252 -21.78 11.10 19.75
N LEU A 253 -22.41 11.91 20.62
CA LEU A 253 -23.84 12.11 20.59
C LEU A 253 -24.30 12.93 19.36
N MET A 254 -23.52 13.92 18.88
CA MET A 254 -23.78 14.59 17.60
C MET A 254 -23.75 13.60 16.43
N LYS A 255 -22.80 12.66 16.42
CA LYS A 255 -22.71 11.61 15.40
C LYS A 255 -23.91 10.67 15.46
N LEU A 256 -24.27 10.17 16.64
CA LEU A 256 -25.46 9.34 16.85
C LEU A 256 -26.75 10.07 16.44
N ALA A 257 -26.89 11.34 16.82
CA ALA A 257 -28.02 12.18 16.45
C ALA A 257 -28.14 12.31 14.93
N TYR A 258 -27.03 12.53 14.21
CA TYR A 258 -27.03 12.53 12.74
C TYR A 258 -27.44 11.17 12.15
N GLU A 259 -26.91 10.06 12.66
CA GLU A 259 -27.23 8.70 12.20
C GLU A 259 -28.72 8.32 12.41
N LYS A 260 -29.39 8.90 13.41
CA LYS A 260 -30.78 8.58 13.77
C LYS A 260 -31.81 9.55 13.21
N THR A 261 -31.49 10.85 13.16
CA THR A 261 -32.40 11.92 12.70
C THR A 261 -32.18 12.32 11.24
N GLY A 262 -30.98 12.08 10.69
CA GLY A 262 -30.54 12.59 9.39
C GLY A 262 -30.27 14.10 9.34
N GLU A 263 -30.35 14.82 10.46
CA GLU A 263 -30.30 16.28 10.47
C GLU A 263 -28.86 16.82 10.27
N LEU A 264 -28.64 17.58 9.20
CA LEU A 264 -27.31 18.11 8.80
C LEU A 264 -26.72 19.12 9.80
N SER A 265 -27.55 19.64 10.71
CA SER A 265 -27.18 20.47 11.86
C SER A 265 -26.15 19.79 12.76
N PHE A 266 -26.42 18.55 13.20
CA PHE A 266 -25.53 17.76 14.04
C PHE A 266 -24.24 17.43 13.31
N LYS A 267 -24.35 17.00 12.04
CA LYS A 267 -23.19 16.74 11.19
C LYS A 267 -22.28 17.96 11.08
N SER A 268 -22.83 19.14 10.80
CA SER A 268 -22.05 20.39 10.67
C SER A 268 -21.39 20.80 11.99
N GLN A 269 -22.06 20.56 13.12
CA GLN A 269 -21.50 20.83 14.45
C GLN A 269 -20.38 19.85 14.84
N TRP A 270 -20.47 18.61 14.40
CA TRP A 270 -19.45 17.57 14.55
C TRP A 270 -18.22 17.86 13.67
N GLU A 271 -18.42 18.12 12.36
CA GLU A 271 -17.36 18.46 11.40
C GLU A 271 -16.58 19.75 11.76
N GLN A 272 -17.16 20.64 12.57
CA GLN A 272 -16.50 21.85 13.07
C GLN A 272 -15.65 21.63 14.34
N ARG A 273 -15.88 20.53 15.08
CA ARG A 273 -15.22 20.23 16.36
C ARG A 273 -14.18 19.12 16.25
N VAL A 274 -14.44 18.11 15.43
CA VAL A 274 -13.53 16.98 15.20
C VAL A 274 -12.30 17.44 14.39
N PRO A 275 -11.08 16.95 14.72
CA PRO A 275 -9.89 17.20 13.92
C PRO A 275 -10.05 16.86 12.44
N GLN A 276 -9.52 17.71 11.56
CA GLN A 276 -9.44 17.42 10.14
C GLN A 276 -8.44 16.28 9.90
N SER A 277 -8.76 15.37 8.97
CA SER A 277 -7.84 14.31 8.53
C SER A 277 -6.49 14.91 8.06
N PRO A 278 -5.37 14.22 8.30
CA PRO A 278 -4.07 14.72 7.92
C PRO A 278 -3.94 14.78 6.39
N ALA A 279 -3.39 15.88 5.88
CA ALA A 279 -2.97 15.98 4.49
C ALA A 279 -1.59 15.32 4.31
N SER A 280 -1.27 14.84 3.11
CA SER A 280 0.06 14.33 2.78
C SER A 280 0.73 15.15 1.68
N ASP A 281 2.04 15.36 1.83
CA ASP A 281 2.90 15.89 0.77
C ASP A 281 4.06 14.89 0.51
N PRO A 282 4.22 14.35 -0.72
CA PRO A 282 3.34 14.53 -1.88
C PRO A 282 2.03 13.74 -1.74
N ASP A 283 1.01 14.14 -2.52
CA ASP A 283 -0.31 13.46 -2.61
C ASP A 283 -0.20 11.93 -2.80
N SER A 284 -1.23 11.18 -2.37
CA SER A 284 -1.30 9.74 -2.68
C SER A 284 -1.35 9.51 -4.19
N GLY A 285 -0.46 8.69 -4.74
CA GLY A 285 -0.37 8.56 -6.20
C GLY A 285 0.73 7.65 -6.73
N ARG A 286 1.25 8.03 -7.90
CA ARG A 286 2.08 7.20 -8.77
C ARG A 286 3.38 7.90 -9.11
N TYR A 287 4.52 7.32 -8.71
CA TYR A 287 5.82 8.00 -8.71
C TYR A 287 6.94 7.17 -9.36
N MET A 288 7.82 7.86 -10.08
CA MET A 288 8.99 7.29 -10.79
C MET A 288 10.33 7.57 -10.08
N LYS A 289 10.27 7.90 -8.78
CA LYS A 289 11.38 8.23 -7.88
C LYS A 289 11.01 7.81 -6.46
N GLU A 290 12.00 7.71 -5.57
CA GLU A 290 11.73 7.57 -4.13
C GLU A 290 10.89 8.75 -3.60
N CYS A 291 10.01 8.45 -2.64
CA CYS A 291 9.16 9.43 -1.98
C CYS A 291 9.52 9.54 -0.51
N TYR A 292 9.41 10.77 0.01
CA TYR A 292 9.47 11.08 1.44
C TYR A 292 8.11 11.72 1.74
N VAL A 293 7.21 10.98 2.37
CA VAL A 293 5.83 11.41 2.62
C VAL A 293 5.77 12.11 3.97
N THR A 294 5.38 13.38 3.94
CA THR A 294 5.13 14.19 5.14
C THR A 294 3.65 14.20 5.41
N LEU A 295 3.23 13.82 6.62
CA LEU A 295 1.84 13.93 7.07
C LEU A 295 1.67 15.22 7.90
N THR A 296 0.66 16.02 7.61
CA THR A 296 0.42 17.31 8.29
C THR A 296 -1.05 17.43 8.68
N SER A 297 -1.34 17.60 9.98
CA SER A 297 -2.67 18.01 10.41
C SER A 297 -2.91 19.48 10.05
N PRO A 298 -3.97 19.84 9.29
CA PRO A 298 -4.24 21.24 8.93
C PRO A 298 -4.45 22.20 10.12
N GLN A 299 -4.74 21.64 11.29
CA GLN A 299 -4.98 22.36 12.55
C GLN A 299 -3.78 22.28 13.53
N GLY A 300 -2.68 21.63 13.14
CA GLY A 300 -1.47 21.50 13.98
C GLY A 300 -1.57 20.47 15.11
N TYR A 301 -2.47 19.50 14.99
CA TYR A 301 -2.60 18.37 15.93
C TYR A 301 -1.62 17.22 15.62
N ASP A 302 -1.39 16.37 16.61
CA ASP A 302 -0.59 15.15 16.46
C ASP A 302 -1.22 14.22 15.42
N VAL A 303 -0.37 13.55 14.62
CA VAL A 303 -0.81 12.63 13.56
C VAL A 303 -0.29 11.23 13.87
N TYR A 304 -1.20 10.25 13.91
CA TYR A 304 -0.89 8.84 14.12
C TYR A 304 -1.14 8.07 12.83
N TYR A 305 -0.21 7.19 12.45
CA TYR A 305 -0.29 6.43 11.20
C TYR A 305 0.11 4.96 11.34
N LEU A 306 -0.34 4.15 10.37
CA LEU A 306 0.05 2.77 10.15
C LEU A 306 0.55 2.61 8.71
N LEU A 307 1.41 1.61 8.49
CA LEU A 307 1.99 1.28 7.19
C LEU A 307 1.49 -0.06 6.66
N ASP A 308 1.30 -0.09 5.35
CA ASP A 308 0.96 -1.25 4.52
C ASP A 308 -0.29 -1.99 5.01
N ASP A 309 -0.18 -3.31 5.21
CA ASP A 309 -1.30 -4.20 5.51
C ASP A 309 -1.52 -4.36 7.04
N ASP A 310 -1.10 -3.40 7.87
CA ASP A 310 -1.44 -3.39 9.30
C ASP A 310 -2.91 -2.97 9.51
N GLU A 311 -3.75 -3.96 9.77
CA GLU A 311 -5.18 -3.82 10.08
C GLU A 311 -5.46 -3.30 11.51
N SER A 312 -4.43 -2.91 12.28
CA SER A 312 -4.58 -2.38 13.63
C SER A 312 -5.47 -1.13 13.74
N GLU A 313 -5.99 -0.89 14.94
CA GLU A 313 -6.86 0.25 15.24
C GLU A 313 -6.03 1.51 15.54
N LEU A 314 -6.43 2.62 14.92
CA LEU A 314 -5.86 3.96 15.12
C LEU A 314 -6.72 4.75 16.13
N PRO A 315 -6.11 5.56 17.02
CA PRO A 315 -4.69 5.84 17.14
C PRO A 315 -3.91 4.88 18.05
N GLU A 316 -4.57 3.99 18.82
CA GLU A 316 -3.94 3.24 19.92
C GLU A 316 -2.65 2.48 19.57
N LYS A 317 -2.59 1.91 18.35
CA LYS A 317 -1.42 1.18 17.84
C LYS A 317 -0.64 1.95 16.76
N GLY A 318 -1.06 3.18 16.46
CA GLY A 318 -0.43 4.03 15.46
C GLY A 318 0.96 4.50 15.87
N ILE A 319 1.83 4.68 14.89
CA ILE A 319 3.11 5.37 15.07
C ILE A 319 2.83 6.87 15.04
N LEU A 320 3.36 7.61 16.01
CA LEU A 320 3.32 9.08 16.00
C LEU A 320 4.23 9.62 14.88
N PHE A 321 3.66 10.41 13.96
CA PHE A 321 4.40 11.05 12.89
C PHE A 321 5.33 12.15 13.43
N THR A 322 6.64 11.95 13.28
CA THR A 322 7.68 12.88 13.72
C THR A 322 8.71 13.21 12.64
N GLU A 323 8.93 12.31 11.68
CA GLU A 323 9.86 12.48 10.55
C GLU A 323 9.22 11.96 9.25
N PRO A 324 9.58 12.50 8.05
CA PRO A 324 9.00 12.07 6.78
C PRO A 324 9.24 10.58 6.47
N ILE A 325 8.18 9.89 6.05
CA ILE A 325 8.16 8.46 5.77
C ILE A 325 8.87 8.19 4.44
N HIS A 326 10.03 7.51 4.47
CA HIS A 326 10.70 7.05 3.24
C HIS A 326 9.95 5.86 2.63
N LEU A 327 9.61 5.97 1.35
CA LEU A 327 8.99 4.92 0.57
C LEU A 327 9.90 4.51 -0.61
N GLY A 328 10.34 3.25 -0.58
CA GLY A 328 11.10 2.61 -1.66
C GLY A 328 10.23 2.10 -2.81
N GLU A 329 10.79 1.30 -3.71
CA GLU A 329 10.03 0.69 -4.80
C GLU A 329 8.98 -0.31 -4.29
N GLY A 330 7.74 -0.22 -4.78
CA GLY A 330 6.63 -1.07 -4.32
C GLY A 330 5.26 -0.42 -4.45
N THR A 331 4.25 -1.05 -3.84
CA THR A 331 2.99 -0.39 -3.51
C THR A 331 2.89 -0.35 -2.00
N HIS A 332 2.80 0.87 -1.46
CA HIS A 332 2.69 1.13 -0.03
C HIS A 332 1.30 1.70 0.25
N ASN A 333 0.70 1.31 1.38
CA ASN A 333 -0.51 1.93 1.89
C ASN A 333 -0.15 2.69 3.19
N ILE A 334 -0.75 3.86 3.42
CA ILE A 334 -0.61 4.58 4.69
C ILE A 334 -2.02 4.90 5.20
N ARG A 335 -2.34 4.44 6.40
CA ARG A 335 -3.57 4.79 7.12
C ARG A 335 -3.23 5.84 8.17
N ALA A 336 -3.96 6.95 8.27
CA ALA A 336 -3.62 8.00 9.22
C ALA A 336 -4.82 8.77 9.80
N VAL A 337 -4.65 9.29 11.02
CA VAL A 337 -5.61 10.16 11.74
C VAL A 337 -4.90 11.32 12.44
N SER A 338 -5.58 12.47 12.54
CA SER A 338 -5.21 13.55 13.46
C SER A 338 -5.87 13.31 14.82
N VAL A 339 -5.16 13.57 15.93
CA VAL A 339 -5.66 13.39 17.30
C VAL A 339 -5.53 14.69 18.09
N SER A 340 -6.64 15.18 18.64
CA SER A 340 -6.68 16.34 19.53
C SER A 340 -7.22 15.92 20.89
N SER A 341 -6.31 15.63 21.82
CA SER A 341 -6.60 15.01 23.12
C SER A 341 -7.35 13.67 22.95
N GLU A 342 -8.69 13.67 23.06
CA GLU A 342 -9.54 12.48 22.92
C GLU A 342 -10.31 12.45 21.58
N LEU A 343 -10.31 13.56 20.82
CA LEU A 343 -11.00 13.64 19.52
C LEU A 343 -10.10 13.14 18.38
N ILE A 344 -10.63 12.25 17.55
CA ILE A 344 -9.91 11.58 16.45
C ILE A 344 -10.56 11.95 15.11
N SER A 345 -9.77 12.29 14.10
CA SER A 345 -10.28 12.58 12.75
C SER A 345 -10.87 11.35 12.06
N SER A 346 -11.60 11.55 10.95
CA SER A 346 -11.78 10.49 9.97
C SER A 346 -10.43 9.91 9.52
N GLU A 347 -10.33 8.58 9.38
CA GLU A 347 -9.15 7.91 8.83
C GLU A 347 -8.98 8.27 7.34
N VAL A 348 -7.77 8.65 6.94
CA VAL A 348 -7.38 8.75 5.53
C VAL A 348 -6.55 7.54 5.13
N SER A 349 -6.86 6.96 3.97
CA SER A 349 -6.12 5.85 3.37
C SER A 349 -5.42 6.32 2.10
N LEU A 350 -4.10 6.41 2.14
CA LEU A 350 -3.23 6.96 1.12
C LEU A 350 -2.48 5.83 0.43
N ARG A 351 -2.66 5.63 -0.87
CA ARG A 351 -1.91 4.63 -1.65
C ARG A 351 -0.79 5.28 -2.46
N TYR A 352 0.42 4.77 -2.28
CA TYR A 352 1.59 5.15 -3.06
C TYR A 352 2.05 3.96 -3.91
N THR A 353 2.27 4.17 -5.20
CA THR A 353 2.88 3.16 -6.09
C THR A 353 4.14 3.76 -6.70
N ILE A 354 5.29 3.22 -6.31
CA ILE A 354 6.62 3.67 -6.71
C ILE A 354 7.23 2.59 -7.58
N TRP A 355 7.60 2.94 -8.82
CA TRP A 355 8.28 2.02 -9.73
C TRP A 355 9.44 2.74 -10.42
N PHE A 356 10.60 2.10 -10.53
CA PHE A 356 11.69 2.66 -11.32
C PHE A 356 11.60 2.18 -12.76
N PRO A 357 11.74 3.08 -13.76
CA PRO A 357 11.72 2.68 -15.17
C PRO A 357 12.91 1.76 -15.47
N ILE A 358 12.64 0.66 -16.17
CA ILE A 358 13.69 -0.22 -16.71
C ILE A 358 14.20 0.40 -18.03
N PRO A 359 15.51 0.62 -18.21
CA PRO A 359 16.04 1.22 -19.43
C PRO A 359 15.88 0.30 -20.65
N SER A 360 15.76 0.90 -21.84
CA SER A 360 15.77 0.18 -23.12
C SER A 360 17.09 -0.56 -23.33
N ALA A 361 17.09 -1.64 -24.12
CA ALA A 361 18.35 -2.27 -24.52
C ALA A 361 19.20 -1.28 -25.34
N PRO A 362 20.52 -1.17 -25.11
CA PRO A 362 21.39 -0.36 -25.96
C PRO A 362 21.36 -0.88 -27.40
N LYS A 363 21.64 0.00 -28.37
CA LYS A 363 21.69 -0.35 -29.79
C LYS A 363 23.06 -0.03 -30.36
N SER A 364 23.53 -0.88 -31.28
CA SER A 364 24.72 -0.59 -32.08
C SER A 364 24.35 0.24 -33.31
N ARG A 365 25.17 1.25 -33.64
CA ARG A 365 25.09 1.97 -34.93
C ARG A 365 25.64 1.13 -36.11
N LEU A 366 26.39 0.06 -35.83
CA LEU A 366 26.93 -0.86 -36.83
C LEU A 366 26.08 -2.14 -36.86
N LEU A 367 25.53 -2.47 -38.03
CA LEU A 367 24.72 -3.68 -38.20
C LEU A 367 25.56 -4.96 -37.98
N THR A 368 24.95 -5.97 -37.36
CA THR A 368 25.43 -7.36 -37.31
C THR A 368 25.78 -7.86 -38.72
N GLY A 369 26.97 -8.45 -38.92
CA GLY A 369 27.38 -8.94 -40.24
C GLY A 369 28.89 -9.14 -40.48
N GLU A 370 29.25 -9.43 -41.74
CA GLU A 370 30.63 -9.53 -42.20
C GLU A 370 31.19 -8.19 -42.71
N TYR A 371 32.47 -7.93 -42.46
CA TYR A 371 33.17 -6.71 -42.87
C TYR A 371 34.57 -7.02 -43.38
N ASP A 372 34.99 -6.40 -44.49
CA ASP A 372 36.31 -6.64 -45.09
C ASP A 372 37.50 -6.07 -44.30
N HIS A 373 37.24 -5.08 -43.44
CA HIS A 373 38.25 -4.35 -42.67
C HIS A 373 37.70 -4.03 -41.26
N PRO A 374 38.57 -3.81 -40.25
CA PRO A 374 38.17 -3.35 -38.91
C PRO A 374 37.24 -2.14 -38.94
N ARG A 375 36.16 -2.20 -38.15
CA ARG A 375 35.19 -1.11 -37.99
C ARG A 375 35.17 -0.63 -36.55
N ARG A 376 34.94 0.68 -36.37
CA ARG A 376 34.59 1.26 -35.07
C ARG A 376 33.10 1.08 -34.83
N VAL A 377 32.75 0.58 -33.65
CA VAL A 377 31.36 0.44 -33.20
C VAL A 377 31.05 1.55 -32.22
N TYR A 378 29.86 2.13 -32.38
CA TYR A 378 29.27 3.08 -31.43
C TYR A 378 27.97 2.48 -30.91
N LEU A 379 27.82 2.47 -29.58
CA LEU A 379 26.56 2.16 -28.91
C LEU A 379 25.79 3.47 -28.67
N TYR A 380 24.47 3.36 -28.57
CA TYR A 380 23.58 4.45 -28.20
C TYR A 380 22.32 3.87 -27.54
N MET A 381 21.65 4.66 -26.69
CA MET A 381 20.31 4.32 -26.24
C MET A 381 19.29 4.85 -27.25
N GLU A 382 18.22 4.11 -27.46
CA GLU A 382 17.02 4.68 -28.05
C GLU A 382 16.21 5.32 -26.93
N ASP A 383 16.29 6.65 -26.85
CA ASP A 383 15.56 7.45 -25.87
C ASP A 383 14.05 7.23 -26.06
N ILE A 384 13.44 6.46 -25.16
CA ILE A 384 11.99 6.37 -25.10
C ILE A 384 11.50 7.75 -24.63
N LYS A 385 10.94 8.53 -25.55
CA LYS A 385 10.22 9.78 -25.23
C LYS A 385 8.90 9.46 -24.53
N VAL A 386 8.99 8.97 -23.31
CA VAL A 386 7.89 8.95 -22.36
C VAL A 386 7.46 10.40 -22.12
N THR A 387 6.15 10.62 -22.03
CA THR A 387 5.54 11.94 -22.18
C THR A 387 5.72 12.80 -20.93
N GLY A 388 6.23 14.03 -21.12
CA GLY A 388 6.18 15.11 -20.13
C GLY A 388 7.16 14.95 -18.97
N ASP A 389 6.84 14.05 -18.04
CA ASP A 389 7.33 14.10 -16.65
C ASP A 389 8.36 13.02 -16.31
N THR A 390 8.84 12.23 -17.28
CA THR A 390 9.99 11.34 -17.05
C THR A 390 11.26 12.17 -16.82
N PRO A 391 11.96 11.99 -15.69
CA PRO A 391 13.29 12.58 -15.51
C PRO A 391 14.25 12.13 -16.60
N ASN A 392 15.19 12.99 -17.00
CA ASN A 392 16.32 12.60 -17.85
C ASN A 392 17.06 11.44 -17.18
N GLN A 393 16.92 10.24 -17.73
CA GLN A 393 17.54 9.04 -17.15
C GLN A 393 19.02 9.04 -17.46
N ILE A 394 19.86 9.17 -16.43
CA ILE A 394 21.29 8.91 -16.57
C ILE A 394 21.48 7.39 -16.66
N TYR A 395 22.15 6.94 -17.72
CA TYR A 395 22.47 5.55 -17.97
C TYR A 395 23.98 5.35 -18.22
N THR A 396 24.50 4.21 -17.76
CA THR A 396 25.86 3.74 -18.05
C THR A 396 25.77 2.44 -18.81
N ILE A 397 26.36 2.39 -20.01
CA ILE A 397 26.38 1.18 -20.85
C ILE A 397 27.62 0.36 -20.52
N TYR A 398 27.42 -0.90 -20.17
CA TYR A 398 28.45 -1.90 -19.90
C TYR A 398 28.47 -2.92 -21.04
N PHE A 399 29.65 -3.30 -21.52
CA PHE A 399 29.76 -4.16 -22.72
C PHE A 399 30.94 -5.13 -22.68
N THR A 400 30.83 -6.18 -23.50
CA THR A 400 31.85 -7.22 -23.71
C THR A 400 31.95 -7.55 -25.20
N LEU A 401 33.13 -7.97 -25.66
CA LEU A 401 33.41 -8.35 -27.06
C LEU A 401 33.67 -9.85 -27.22
N ASP A 402 33.98 -10.52 -26.10
CA ASP A 402 34.26 -11.96 -25.99
C ASP A 402 33.00 -12.84 -25.94
N GLY A 403 31.80 -12.25 -26.00
CA GLY A 403 30.53 -12.97 -25.90
C GLY A 403 30.14 -13.39 -24.48
N THR A 404 30.88 -13.02 -23.44
CA THR A 404 30.47 -13.20 -22.04
C THR A 404 29.36 -12.22 -21.66
N ALA A 405 28.49 -12.57 -20.71
CA ALA A 405 27.42 -11.66 -20.27
C ALA A 405 28.01 -10.43 -19.54
N PRO A 406 27.68 -9.19 -19.96
CA PRO A 406 28.17 -7.97 -19.35
C PRO A 406 27.49 -7.71 -17.99
N ASN A 407 28.19 -7.00 -17.12
CA ASN A 407 27.78 -6.66 -15.76
C ASN A 407 28.44 -5.35 -15.30
N ILE A 408 28.19 -4.92 -14.06
CA ILE A 408 28.76 -3.68 -13.49
C ILE A 408 30.31 -3.69 -13.37
N ASP A 409 30.93 -4.87 -13.39
CA ASP A 409 32.39 -5.05 -13.44
C ASP A 409 32.96 -5.08 -14.87
N SER A 410 32.12 -5.01 -15.90
CA SER A 410 32.55 -4.98 -17.30
C SER A 410 33.04 -3.58 -17.72
N PRO A 411 33.75 -3.45 -18.84
CA PRO A 411 34.14 -2.14 -19.36
C PRO A 411 32.93 -1.24 -19.65
N VAL A 412 33.05 0.02 -19.25
CA VAL A 412 32.07 1.09 -19.53
C VAL A 412 32.29 1.61 -20.95
N TYR A 413 31.20 1.78 -21.70
CA TYR A 413 31.20 2.39 -23.02
C TYR A 413 31.42 3.90 -22.94
N THR A 414 32.29 4.42 -23.82
CA THR A 414 32.59 5.85 -23.99
C THR A 414 32.22 6.28 -25.42
N ASP A 415 31.84 7.54 -25.61
CA ASP A 415 31.42 8.09 -26.92
C ASP A 415 32.46 7.97 -28.05
N GLU A 416 33.74 7.77 -27.71
CA GLU A 416 34.77 7.42 -28.69
C GLU A 416 34.47 6.13 -29.46
N GLY A 417 33.74 5.17 -28.88
CA GLY A 417 33.51 3.85 -29.46
C GLY A 417 34.77 2.96 -29.52
N PHE A 418 34.60 1.68 -29.85
CA PHE A 418 35.65 0.65 -29.83
C PHE A 418 35.89 0.01 -31.20
N MET A 419 37.11 -0.51 -31.43
CA MET A 419 37.55 -1.07 -32.72
C MET A 419 37.45 -2.59 -32.75
N LEU A 420 36.58 -3.15 -33.61
CA LEU A 420 36.47 -4.61 -33.79
C LEU A 420 37.78 -5.21 -34.31
N ALA A 421 38.29 -6.23 -33.61
CA ALA A 421 39.46 -6.99 -34.03
C ALA A 421 39.14 -7.95 -35.21
N PRO A 422 40.13 -8.30 -36.07
CA PRO A 422 39.96 -9.34 -37.09
C PRO A 422 39.54 -10.69 -36.51
N GLY A 423 38.68 -11.42 -37.22
CA GLY A 423 38.05 -12.67 -36.76
C GLY A 423 36.57 -12.50 -36.42
N PHE A 424 36.02 -13.46 -35.68
CA PHE A 424 34.68 -13.35 -35.09
C PHE A 424 34.71 -12.50 -33.82
N THR A 425 33.58 -11.86 -33.49
CA THR A 425 33.36 -11.07 -32.27
C THR A 425 31.87 -11.10 -31.92
N LYS A 426 31.54 -11.42 -30.66
CA LYS A 426 30.18 -11.35 -30.14
C LYS A 426 30.11 -10.19 -29.15
N LEU A 427 29.67 -9.04 -29.65
CA LEU A 427 29.36 -7.88 -28.83
C LEU A 427 28.12 -8.17 -28.01
N ARG A 428 28.20 -7.98 -26.70
CA ARG A 428 27.05 -7.98 -25.80
C ARG A 428 27.07 -6.69 -24.97
N ALA A 429 25.91 -6.10 -24.71
CA ALA A 429 25.82 -4.86 -23.95
C ALA A 429 24.51 -4.72 -23.16
N VAL A 430 24.60 -4.11 -21.98
CA VAL A 430 23.46 -3.70 -21.13
C VAL A 430 23.63 -2.25 -20.70
N ALA A 431 22.52 -1.56 -20.44
CA ALA A 431 22.52 -0.25 -19.81
C ALA A 431 22.02 -0.38 -18.37
N VAL A 432 22.70 0.28 -17.43
CA VAL A 432 22.26 0.40 -16.04
C VAL A 432 21.91 1.87 -15.79
N ASN A 433 20.72 2.15 -15.25
CA ASN A 433 20.33 3.52 -14.92
C ASN A 433 20.70 3.91 -13.47
N GLN A 434 20.49 5.19 -13.14
CA GLN A 434 20.74 5.74 -11.80
C GLN A 434 19.97 5.05 -10.64
N TYR A 435 18.96 4.23 -10.93
CA TYR A 435 18.19 3.44 -9.95
C TYR A 435 18.67 1.97 -9.89
N GLY A 436 19.82 1.65 -10.48
CA GLY A 436 20.36 0.30 -10.56
C GLY A 436 19.60 -0.66 -11.49
N LYS A 437 18.57 -0.19 -12.21
CA LYS A 437 17.80 -1.05 -13.14
C LYS A 437 18.65 -1.33 -14.37
N VAL A 438 18.85 -2.62 -14.65
CA VAL A 438 19.56 -3.14 -15.82
C VAL A 438 18.57 -3.30 -16.98
N SER A 439 18.99 -2.95 -18.20
CA SER A 439 18.21 -3.14 -19.42
C SER A 439 18.12 -4.61 -19.82
N ASN A 440 17.21 -4.91 -20.75
CA ASN A 440 17.38 -6.08 -21.61
C ASN A 440 18.73 -6.04 -22.33
N GLU A 441 19.29 -7.20 -22.63
CA GLU A 441 20.60 -7.34 -23.27
C GLU A 441 20.53 -7.09 -24.79
N TYR A 442 21.52 -6.38 -25.30
CA TYR A 442 21.85 -6.32 -26.72
C TYR A 442 22.86 -7.42 -27.07
N GLU A 443 22.61 -8.17 -28.14
CA GLU A 443 23.61 -9.05 -28.76
C GLU A 443 23.83 -8.68 -30.24
N GLY A 444 25.10 -8.59 -30.65
CA GLY A 444 25.51 -8.34 -32.04
C GLY A 444 26.70 -9.20 -32.42
N THR A 445 26.64 -9.88 -33.56
CA THR A 445 27.73 -10.71 -34.08
C THR A 445 28.42 -10.05 -35.27
N TYR A 446 29.75 -10.02 -35.23
CA TYR A 446 30.58 -9.37 -36.22
C TYR A 446 31.68 -10.32 -36.68
N LYS A 447 31.97 -10.31 -37.98
CA LYS A 447 33.06 -11.08 -38.57
C LYS A 447 33.91 -10.20 -39.47
N VAL A 448 35.08 -9.81 -38.97
CA VAL A 448 36.01 -8.90 -39.63
C VAL A 448 37.08 -9.70 -40.35
N LYS A 449 37.25 -9.49 -41.66
CA LYS A 449 38.35 -10.08 -42.44
C LYS A 449 39.67 -9.37 -42.13
N GLY A 450 40.76 -10.11 -42.16
CA GLY A 450 42.11 -9.64 -41.84
C GLY A 450 42.97 -10.77 -41.28
N THR A 451 44.18 -10.45 -40.84
CA THR A 451 45.08 -11.42 -40.21
C THR A 451 44.53 -11.82 -38.83
N PHE A 452 44.01 -13.04 -38.74
CA PHE A 452 43.55 -13.63 -37.48
C PHE A 452 44.76 -14.06 -36.63
N LYS A 453 44.83 -13.60 -35.38
CA LYS A 453 45.77 -14.12 -34.38
C LYS A 453 45.15 -15.33 -33.68
N LEU A 454 45.93 -16.39 -33.50
CA LEU A 454 45.47 -17.61 -32.84
C LEU A 454 45.30 -17.39 -31.33
N TYR A 455 44.40 -18.17 -30.74
CA TYR A 455 44.32 -18.36 -29.29
C TYR A 455 45.57 -19.10 -28.78
N PHE A 456 45.93 -18.93 -27.52
CA PHE A 456 46.96 -19.75 -26.88
C PHE A 456 46.56 -21.24 -26.89
N ARG A 457 47.46 -22.12 -27.33
CA ARG A 457 47.30 -23.58 -27.32
C ARG A 457 48.63 -24.27 -27.08
N ASP A 458 48.76 -24.99 -25.95
CA ASP A 458 50.02 -25.63 -25.53
C ASP A 458 50.58 -26.67 -26.53
N THR A 459 49.76 -27.20 -27.43
CA THR A 459 50.16 -28.04 -28.57
C THR A 459 51.00 -27.31 -29.63
N GLN A 460 51.09 -25.97 -29.57
CA GLN A 460 51.89 -25.12 -30.47
C GLN A 460 52.72 -24.09 -29.69
N ASP A 461 52.24 -23.68 -28.52
CA ASP A 461 52.71 -22.56 -27.72
C ASP A 461 53.54 -23.03 -26.51
N GLN A 462 54.76 -23.51 -26.78
CA GLN A 462 55.70 -24.04 -25.77
C GLN A 462 56.95 -23.16 -25.61
N PHE A 463 57.74 -23.42 -24.56
CA PHE A 463 59.09 -22.87 -24.43
C PHE A 463 60.03 -23.47 -25.50
N ARG A 464 60.91 -22.64 -26.08
CA ARG A 464 61.81 -23.10 -27.17
C ARG A 464 62.87 -24.12 -26.75
N GLY A 465 63.07 -24.34 -25.45
CA GLY A 465 64.05 -25.28 -24.91
C GLY A 465 63.45 -26.60 -24.39
N PHE A 466 62.15 -26.66 -24.14
CA PHE A 466 61.47 -27.79 -23.48
C PHE A 466 59.95 -27.70 -23.66
N THR A 467 59.30 -28.87 -23.76
CA THR A 467 57.84 -29.01 -23.74
C THR A 467 57.36 -29.32 -22.32
N VAL A 468 56.40 -28.54 -21.80
CA VAL A 468 55.64 -28.87 -20.58
C VAL A 468 54.67 -30.02 -20.91
N GLY A 469 54.65 -31.06 -20.07
CA GLY A 469 53.92 -32.32 -20.33
C GLY A 469 54.73 -33.43 -21.00
N GLU A 470 55.96 -33.15 -21.50
CA GLU A 470 56.81 -34.18 -22.13
C GLU A 470 58.26 -34.23 -21.59
N THR A 471 58.82 -33.08 -21.17
CA THR A 471 60.26 -33.01 -20.86
C THR A 471 60.59 -33.68 -19.53
N THR A 472 61.46 -34.68 -19.54
CA THR A 472 61.91 -35.34 -18.30
C THR A 472 62.93 -34.49 -17.53
N TYR A 473 63.02 -34.71 -16.21
CA TYR A 473 63.99 -34.02 -15.37
C TYR A 473 65.44 -34.21 -15.85
N ASP A 474 65.82 -35.41 -16.28
CA ASP A 474 67.15 -35.70 -16.87
C ASP A 474 67.44 -34.93 -18.17
N ALA A 475 66.41 -34.53 -18.93
CA ALA A 475 66.58 -33.64 -20.08
C ALA A 475 66.70 -32.18 -19.63
N PHE A 476 65.85 -31.74 -18.70
CA PHE A 476 65.87 -30.39 -18.14
C PHE A 476 67.19 -30.06 -17.41
N LYS A 477 67.72 -31.02 -16.64
CA LYS A 477 68.99 -30.95 -15.89
C LYS A 477 70.22 -30.78 -16.79
N LYS A 478 70.15 -31.24 -18.05
CA LYS A 478 71.21 -31.02 -19.07
C LYS A 478 71.18 -29.61 -19.66
N LEU A 479 70.03 -28.93 -19.62
CA LEU A 479 69.86 -27.57 -20.14
C LEU A 479 70.19 -26.50 -19.09
N TYR A 480 69.77 -26.71 -17.83
CA TYR A 480 69.81 -25.69 -16.77
C TYR A 480 70.57 -26.10 -15.50
N GLY A 481 71.23 -27.27 -15.52
CA GLY A 481 72.02 -27.78 -14.40
C GLY A 481 71.20 -28.43 -13.29
N ALA A 482 71.86 -28.75 -12.17
CA ALA A 482 71.21 -29.29 -10.98
C ALA A 482 70.75 -28.14 -10.07
N GLY A 483 69.44 -27.97 -9.90
CA GLY A 483 68.85 -27.11 -8.87
C GLY A 483 68.70 -27.82 -7.52
N ARG A 484 68.12 -27.12 -6.54
CA ARG A 484 67.77 -27.68 -5.22
C ARG A 484 66.48 -28.49 -5.32
N GLU A 485 66.63 -29.81 -5.23
CA GLU A 485 65.54 -30.80 -5.25
C GLU A 485 64.78 -30.86 -3.91
N GLN A 486 63.45 -30.92 -3.96
CA GLN A 486 62.55 -31.09 -2.80
C GLN A 486 61.27 -31.83 -3.21
N THR A 487 60.90 -32.88 -2.48
CA THR A 487 59.58 -33.53 -2.67
C THR A 487 58.49 -32.69 -2.01
N VAL A 488 57.44 -32.37 -2.75
CA VAL A 488 56.29 -31.55 -2.31
C VAL A 488 55.00 -32.26 -2.72
N SER A 489 53.89 -32.04 -1.99
CA SER A 489 52.55 -32.36 -2.49
C SER A 489 52.13 -31.26 -3.46
N ALA A 490 52.04 -31.57 -4.76
CA ALA A 490 51.67 -30.55 -5.73
C ALA A 490 50.17 -30.26 -5.66
N ASP A 491 49.81 -28.98 -5.65
CA ASP A 491 48.40 -28.59 -5.83
C ASP A 491 47.90 -28.82 -7.27
N THR A 492 48.79 -28.98 -8.25
CA THR A 492 48.46 -29.19 -9.67
C THR A 492 48.22 -30.65 -10.08
N VAL A 493 48.56 -31.63 -9.24
CA VAL A 493 48.36 -33.08 -9.52
C VAL A 493 48.06 -33.83 -8.22
N SER A 494 47.18 -34.83 -8.30
CA SER A 494 46.79 -35.79 -7.27
C SER A 494 47.96 -36.69 -6.77
N GLY A 495 49.00 -36.12 -6.18
CA GLY A 495 50.11 -36.90 -5.62
C GLY A 495 51.30 -36.12 -5.07
N ARG A 496 52.43 -36.82 -5.01
CA ARG A 496 53.75 -36.21 -4.80
C ARG A 496 54.26 -35.62 -6.12
N ALA A 497 55.14 -34.63 -6.00
CA ALA A 497 55.90 -34.07 -7.10
C ALA A 497 57.33 -33.75 -6.65
N LEU A 498 58.25 -33.73 -7.62
CA LEU A 498 59.60 -33.24 -7.45
C LEU A 498 59.62 -31.75 -7.82
N GLN A 499 59.70 -30.87 -6.82
CA GLN A 499 60.00 -29.46 -7.04
C GLN A 499 61.52 -29.27 -7.08
N VAL A 500 62.00 -28.50 -8.06
CA VAL A 500 63.41 -28.15 -8.22
C VAL A 500 63.53 -26.64 -8.31
N THR A 501 64.26 -26.05 -7.36
CA THR A 501 64.45 -24.60 -7.24
C THR A 501 65.81 -24.18 -7.79
N TYR A 502 65.84 -23.10 -8.56
CA TYR A 502 67.02 -22.50 -9.19
C TYR A 502 67.07 -21.01 -8.85
N ASP A 503 68.22 -20.35 -9.07
CA ASP A 503 68.38 -18.90 -8.81
C ASP A 503 67.43 -18.01 -9.65
N TRP A 504 66.82 -18.57 -10.70
CA TRP A 504 65.90 -17.89 -11.61
C TRP A 504 64.42 -18.26 -11.44
N GLY A 505 64.07 -19.21 -10.57
CA GLY A 505 62.70 -19.71 -10.44
C GLY A 505 62.60 -21.19 -10.08
N THR A 506 61.51 -21.85 -10.48
CA THR A 506 61.18 -23.23 -10.09
C THR A 506 60.68 -24.07 -11.25
N ALA A 507 60.98 -25.37 -11.24
CA ALA A 507 60.34 -26.36 -12.10
C ALA A 507 59.76 -27.49 -11.25
N VAL A 508 58.59 -28.01 -11.60
CA VAL A 508 57.88 -29.10 -10.89
C VAL A 508 57.68 -30.27 -11.84
N PHE A 509 57.98 -31.48 -11.37
CA PHE A 509 57.93 -32.72 -12.15
C PHE A 509 57.05 -33.78 -11.45
N THR A 510 56.44 -34.67 -12.22
CA THR A 510 55.69 -35.84 -11.70
C THR A 510 56.58 -36.75 -10.82
N ASP A 511 56.00 -37.44 -9.83
CA ASP A 511 56.72 -38.50 -9.09
C ASP A 511 57.06 -39.68 -10.02
N VAL A 512 56.07 -40.12 -10.82
CA VAL A 512 56.23 -41.18 -11.83
C VAL A 512 56.74 -40.58 -13.15
N GLY A 513 57.93 -40.99 -13.57
CA GLY A 513 58.53 -40.59 -14.86
C GLY A 513 59.26 -39.24 -14.86
N GLN A 514 59.11 -38.42 -13.81
CA GLN A 514 59.75 -37.10 -13.68
C GLN A 514 59.54 -36.19 -14.89
N VAL A 515 58.30 -36.09 -15.37
CA VAL A 515 57.88 -35.25 -16.50
C VAL A 515 57.50 -33.85 -15.99
N LEU A 516 57.93 -32.81 -16.69
CA LEU A 516 57.73 -31.41 -16.34
C LEU A 516 56.23 -31.03 -16.36
N LEU A 517 55.67 -30.78 -15.17
CA LEU A 517 54.29 -30.31 -14.96
C LEU A 517 54.19 -28.79 -15.03
N SER A 518 55.14 -28.07 -14.42
CA SER A 518 55.16 -26.61 -14.47
C SER A 518 56.56 -26.03 -14.40
N VAL A 519 56.69 -24.82 -14.94
CA VAL A 519 57.87 -23.96 -14.78
C VAL A 519 57.40 -22.57 -14.39
N ASP A 520 58.13 -21.92 -13.48
CA ASP A 520 58.09 -20.47 -13.26
C ASP A 520 59.52 -19.95 -13.44
N THR A 521 59.69 -18.90 -14.25
CA THR A 521 61.02 -18.41 -14.62
C THR A 521 61.11 -16.90 -14.81
N GLY A 522 62.06 -16.28 -14.10
CA GLY A 522 62.59 -14.94 -14.35
C GLY A 522 63.81 -14.93 -15.29
N ASN A 523 64.17 -16.07 -15.90
CA ASN A 523 65.37 -16.17 -16.75
C ASN A 523 65.14 -15.57 -18.15
N ALA A 524 65.64 -14.36 -18.40
CA ALA A 524 65.56 -13.69 -19.70
C ALA A 524 66.25 -14.44 -20.87
N SER A 525 67.04 -15.48 -20.60
CA SER A 525 67.60 -16.38 -21.62
C SER A 525 66.56 -17.38 -22.14
N MET A 526 65.59 -17.78 -21.30
CA MET A 526 64.49 -18.64 -21.72
C MET A 526 63.57 -17.86 -22.66
N THR A 527 63.21 -18.50 -23.77
CA THR A 527 62.24 -17.94 -24.74
C THR A 527 60.97 -18.76 -24.64
N GLY A 528 59.91 -18.13 -24.16
CA GLY A 528 58.60 -18.72 -23.95
C GLY A 528 57.75 -18.78 -25.22
N PRO A 529 56.46 -19.13 -25.06
CA PRO A 529 55.50 -19.27 -26.15
C PRO A 529 55.40 -18.05 -27.07
N GLN A 530 55.19 -18.30 -28.37
CA GLN A 530 55.25 -17.29 -29.45
C GLN A 530 56.55 -16.43 -29.49
N GLY A 531 57.60 -16.82 -28.76
CA GLY A 531 58.84 -16.02 -28.66
C GLY A 531 58.87 -15.04 -27.49
N SER A 532 57.92 -15.13 -26.55
CA SER A 532 57.83 -14.25 -25.38
C SER A 532 59.08 -14.33 -24.47
N LYS A 533 59.36 -13.25 -23.73
CA LYS A 533 60.52 -13.14 -22.83
C LYS A 533 60.24 -12.27 -21.61
N VAL A 534 60.94 -12.58 -20.53
CA VAL A 534 61.12 -11.66 -19.40
C VAL A 534 61.73 -10.35 -19.90
N GLY A 535 61.18 -9.22 -19.45
CA GLY A 535 61.53 -7.88 -19.90
C GLY A 535 60.68 -7.32 -21.06
N MET A 536 59.83 -8.12 -21.71
CA MET A 536 58.83 -7.59 -22.66
C MET A 536 57.75 -6.76 -21.96
N LYS A 537 57.12 -5.85 -22.68
CA LYS A 537 55.98 -5.05 -22.21
C LYS A 537 54.65 -5.81 -22.33
N LEU A 538 53.67 -5.40 -21.52
CA LEU A 538 52.29 -5.90 -21.61
C LEU A 538 51.75 -5.87 -23.05
N GLU A 539 51.87 -4.72 -23.74
CA GLU A 539 51.41 -4.52 -25.12
C GLU A 539 52.06 -5.49 -26.11
N GLU A 540 53.35 -5.79 -25.93
CA GLU A 540 54.14 -6.68 -26.79
C GLU A 540 53.70 -8.14 -26.60
N VAL A 541 53.44 -8.56 -25.36
CA VAL A 541 53.02 -9.94 -25.03
C VAL A 541 51.54 -10.17 -25.36
N THR A 542 50.64 -9.22 -25.05
CA THR A 542 49.24 -9.30 -25.48
C THR A 542 49.11 -9.34 -27.00
N ALA A 543 50.05 -8.73 -27.73
CA ALA A 543 50.09 -8.77 -29.18
C ALA A 543 50.55 -10.13 -29.78
N LEU A 544 51.03 -11.10 -28.98
CA LEU A 544 51.41 -12.42 -29.48
C LEU A 544 50.19 -13.31 -29.79
N PHE A 545 49.12 -13.16 -29.01
CA PHE A 545 47.93 -14.02 -29.06
C PHE A 545 46.69 -13.27 -29.58
N ARG A 546 45.53 -13.96 -29.63
CA ARG A 546 44.23 -13.34 -29.87
C ARG A 546 43.96 -12.24 -28.83
N ASP A 547 43.53 -11.09 -29.33
CA ASP A 547 42.97 -10.00 -28.54
C ASP A 547 41.71 -9.48 -29.27
N MET A 548 40.57 -9.43 -28.58
CA MET A 548 39.29 -8.95 -29.11
C MET A 548 39.19 -7.41 -29.14
N ASN A 549 40.23 -6.69 -28.71
CA ASN A 549 40.30 -5.24 -28.49
C ASN A 549 39.32 -4.71 -27.42
N GLN A 550 38.89 -5.55 -26.48
CA GLN A 550 38.07 -5.09 -25.36
C GLN A 550 38.92 -4.18 -24.45
N PRO A 551 38.43 -2.99 -24.04
CA PRO A 551 39.16 -2.13 -23.11
C PRO A 551 39.19 -2.71 -21.69
N ALA A 552 39.98 -2.10 -20.81
CA ALA A 552 39.96 -2.42 -19.38
C ALA A 552 38.68 -1.87 -18.72
N ASN A 553 38.27 -2.49 -17.60
CA ASN A 553 37.23 -1.97 -16.72
C ASN A 553 37.79 -0.91 -15.75
N ALA A 554 36.93 -0.38 -14.87
CA ALA A 554 37.31 0.63 -13.88
C ALA A 554 38.35 0.17 -12.83
N LYS A 555 38.67 -1.14 -12.78
CA LYS A 555 39.69 -1.75 -11.91
C LYS A 555 41.01 -2.04 -12.64
N GLY A 556 41.12 -1.71 -13.93
CA GLY A 556 42.28 -2.03 -14.78
C GLY A 556 42.24 -3.44 -15.40
N ASN A 557 41.24 -4.26 -15.06
CA ASN A 557 41.13 -5.66 -15.50
C ASN A 557 40.52 -5.74 -16.90
N ARG A 558 40.98 -6.70 -17.70
CA ARG A 558 40.74 -6.75 -19.14
C ARG A 558 40.59 -8.20 -19.63
N SER A 559 39.42 -8.55 -20.16
CA SER A 559 39.29 -9.77 -20.96
C SER A 559 39.95 -9.57 -22.31
N LEU A 560 40.76 -10.54 -22.77
CA LEU A 560 41.35 -10.54 -24.11
C LEU A 560 40.52 -11.39 -25.07
N TYR A 561 40.07 -12.57 -24.62
CA TYR A 561 39.13 -13.44 -25.33
C TYR A 561 38.51 -14.49 -24.39
N TYR A 562 37.38 -15.04 -24.81
CA TYR A 562 36.73 -16.22 -24.23
C TYR A 562 36.19 -17.08 -25.38
N ASP A 563 36.40 -18.39 -25.30
CA ASP A 563 35.88 -19.40 -26.22
C ASP A 563 35.67 -20.70 -25.44
N SER A 564 34.45 -21.25 -25.39
CA SER A 564 34.15 -22.39 -24.51
C SER A 564 34.82 -23.71 -24.94
N ALA A 565 35.37 -23.79 -26.16
CA ALA A 565 36.08 -24.96 -26.66
C ALA A 565 37.61 -24.82 -26.63
N THR A 566 38.14 -23.63 -26.35
CA THR A 566 39.58 -23.35 -26.30
C THR A 566 40.02 -22.81 -24.94
N GLY A 567 39.18 -22.07 -24.22
CA GLY A 567 39.52 -21.38 -22.98
C GLY A 567 39.52 -19.85 -23.12
N TYR A 568 40.40 -19.16 -22.38
CA TYR A 568 40.36 -17.70 -22.28
C TYR A 568 41.73 -17.04 -22.16
N GLY A 569 41.78 -15.73 -22.39
CA GLY A 569 42.91 -14.87 -22.04
C GLY A 569 42.42 -13.64 -21.29
N ARG A 570 43.05 -13.28 -20.17
CA ARG A 570 42.69 -12.13 -19.32
C ARG A 570 43.91 -11.46 -18.71
N TYR A 571 43.85 -10.14 -18.52
CA TYR A 571 44.80 -9.38 -17.71
C TYR A 571 44.10 -8.85 -16.46
N TRP A 572 44.79 -8.93 -15.32
CA TRP A 572 44.37 -8.44 -14.02
C TRP A 572 45.43 -7.51 -13.45
N GLN A 573 44.98 -6.44 -12.79
CA GLN A 573 45.85 -5.54 -12.02
C GLN A 573 45.72 -5.91 -10.53
N ASP A 574 46.84 -6.30 -9.90
CA ASP A 574 46.79 -6.86 -8.54
C ASP A 574 46.89 -5.74 -7.49
N SER A 575 48.01 -5.01 -7.46
CA SER A 575 48.24 -3.94 -6.50
C SER A 575 49.24 -2.91 -7.02
N GLY A 576 48.91 -1.63 -6.92
CA GLY A 576 49.76 -0.53 -7.38
C GLY A 576 50.12 -0.67 -8.87
N ASN A 577 51.36 -1.09 -9.13
CA ASN A 577 51.95 -1.22 -10.47
C ASN A 577 52.31 -2.69 -10.83
N SER A 578 51.77 -3.67 -10.10
CA SER A 578 51.80 -5.08 -10.48
C SER A 578 50.50 -5.54 -11.13
N GLY A 579 50.59 -6.54 -11.97
CA GLY A 579 49.46 -7.21 -12.61
C GLY A 579 49.89 -8.51 -13.25
N HIS A 580 48.96 -9.37 -13.59
CA HIS A 580 49.24 -10.64 -14.27
C HIS A 580 48.39 -10.81 -15.54
N LEU A 581 49.00 -11.39 -16.56
CA LEU A 581 48.37 -11.72 -17.84
C LEU A 581 48.31 -13.24 -17.95
N GLU A 582 47.10 -13.80 -17.84
CA GLU A 582 46.84 -15.23 -17.82
C GLU A 582 46.16 -15.68 -19.13
N TYR A 583 46.66 -16.76 -19.70
CA TYR A 583 46.03 -17.51 -20.78
C TYR A 583 45.77 -18.94 -20.32
N VAL A 584 44.51 -19.37 -20.39
CA VAL A 584 44.07 -20.71 -20.04
C VAL A 584 43.63 -21.43 -21.31
N TYR A 585 44.29 -22.54 -21.62
CA TYR A 585 43.91 -23.46 -22.68
C TYR A 585 43.28 -24.72 -22.08
N LEU A 586 42.04 -25.03 -22.49
CA LEU A 586 41.36 -26.29 -22.19
C LEU A 586 41.67 -27.28 -23.31
N ARG A 587 42.30 -28.41 -22.98
CA ARG A 587 42.68 -29.45 -23.92
C ARG A 587 41.53 -30.44 -24.18
N GLU A 588 41.67 -31.23 -25.24
CA GLU A 588 40.69 -32.27 -25.61
C GLU A 588 40.71 -33.49 -24.65
N ASP A 589 41.68 -33.56 -23.74
CA ASP A 589 41.86 -34.59 -22.70
C ASP A 589 41.48 -34.08 -21.28
N ASP A 590 40.61 -33.07 -21.19
CA ASP A 590 40.15 -32.37 -19.96
C ASP A 590 41.27 -31.73 -19.10
N ALA A 591 42.54 -31.85 -19.50
CA ALA A 591 43.66 -31.17 -18.85
C ALA A 591 43.68 -29.68 -19.19
N VAL A 592 44.21 -28.88 -18.27
CA VAL A 592 44.28 -27.42 -18.39
C VAL A 592 45.73 -26.98 -18.45
N CYS A 593 46.11 -26.28 -19.53
CA CYS A 593 47.37 -25.56 -19.56
C CYS A 593 47.14 -24.08 -19.26
N THR A 594 47.81 -23.56 -18.23
CA THR A 594 47.73 -22.15 -17.82
C THR A 594 49.10 -21.51 -18.00
N LEU A 595 49.16 -20.44 -18.79
CA LEU A 595 50.33 -19.63 -19.10
C LEU A 595 50.14 -18.23 -18.51
N THR A 596 50.92 -17.89 -17.48
CA THR A 596 50.80 -16.63 -16.74
C THR A 596 52.07 -15.82 -16.86
N TYR A 597 51.96 -14.59 -17.33
CA TYR A 597 53.01 -13.58 -17.29
C TYR A 597 52.77 -12.68 -16.09
N TYR A 598 53.69 -12.65 -15.13
CA TYR A 598 53.63 -11.72 -14.01
C TYR A 598 54.38 -10.44 -14.37
N LEU A 599 53.73 -9.28 -14.21
CA LEU A 599 54.25 -7.98 -14.62
C LEU A 599 54.45 -7.04 -13.42
N GLU A 600 55.50 -6.24 -13.53
CA GLU A 600 55.78 -5.10 -12.65
C GLU A 600 56.15 -3.90 -13.54
N GLY A 601 55.52 -2.75 -13.30
CA GLY A 601 55.71 -1.56 -14.13
C GLY A 601 55.29 -1.74 -15.59
N GLY A 602 54.34 -2.64 -15.85
CA GLY A 602 53.94 -3.04 -17.21
C GLY A 602 54.98 -3.90 -17.96
N THR A 603 56.03 -4.38 -17.28
CA THR A 603 57.08 -5.26 -17.86
C THR A 603 57.03 -6.65 -17.23
N VAL A 604 57.16 -7.70 -18.04
CA VAL A 604 57.19 -9.09 -17.57
C VAL A 604 58.41 -9.32 -16.70
N ARG A 605 58.19 -9.80 -15.46
CA ARG A 605 59.22 -10.22 -14.52
C ARG A 605 59.39 -11.74 -14.51
N HIS A 606 58.29 -12.47 -14.51
CA HIS A 606 58.28 -13.93 -14.49
C HIS A 606 57.30 -14.46 -15.54
N ILE A 607 57.64 -15.60 -16.14
CA ILE A 607 56.75 -16.40 -16.99
C ILE A 607 56.51 -17.73 -16.28
N SER A 608 55.27 -18.02 -15.94
CA SER A 608 54.81 -19.30 -15.44
C SER A 608 54.04 -20.05 -16.53
N MET A 609 54.25 -21.35 -16.64
CA MET A 609 53.43 -22.24 -17.47
C MET A 609 53.24 -23.56 -16.73
N ALA A 610 51.99 -23.96 -16.53
CA ALA A 610 51.62 -25.15 -15.79
C ALA A 610 50.59 -25.99 -16.57
N LEU A 611 50.81 -27.30 -16.64
CA LEU A 611 49.83 -28.28 -17.06
C LEU A 611 49.20 -28.91 -15.80
N THR A 612 47.87 -28.86 -15.74
CA THR A 612 47.05 -29.35 -14.62
C THR A 612 46.17 -30.47 -15.15
N ASP A 613 46.48 -31.70 -14.74
CA ASP A 613 45.85 -32.92 -15.25
C ASP A 613 44.70 -33.34 -14.32
N THR A 614 43.50 -33.57 -14.88
CA THR A 614 42.33 -34.05 -14.11
C THR A 614 42.03 -35.54 -14.30
N SER A 615 42.93 -36.28 -14.96
CA SER A 615 42.80 -37.71 -15.30
C SER A 615 43.70 -38.65 -14.47
N LEU A 616 44.55 -38.11 -13.60
CA LEU A 616 45.42 -38.87 -12.67
C LEU A 616 44.70 -39.27 -11.37
N GLU A 617 43.50 -39.85 -11.47
CA GLU A 617 42.80 -40.52 -10.35
C GLU A 617 43.09 -42.03 -10.29
#